data_AF-A0A9E2C411-F1
#
_entry.id   AF-A0A9E2C411-F1
#
_cell.length_a   1.000
_cell.length_b   1.000
_cell.length_c   1.000
_cell.angle_alpha   90.00
_cell.angle_beta   90.00
_cell.angle_gamma   90.00
#
_symmetry.space_group_name_H-M   'P 1'
#
loop_
_entity.id
_entity.type
_entity.pdbx_description
1 polymer ?
#
loop_
_entity_poly.entity_id
_entity_poly.type
_entity_poly.pdbx_seq_one_letter_code
_entity_poly.pdbx_strand_id
1 'polypeptide(L)'
;MYNASGTLDRDQLAKHYAPLVKRIAYHLMAKLPASVQVEDIIQNGMLGLLDAMGRYEEGLGAQFETYAVQRIRGAMLDGLRENDWLPRSLRRDMRRIETAIHTLEQQNGRQPTEGELADSLGLPLGDYQKMLQEARGYQLVYFEDFTDGDDDDYLDRHSVGTADLDPLERLLDKNMRDVLVRSIGDLPEREKTVMGLYYEEDLNLREIGEILGVSESRVCQLHSQAIARLRSRIAARG
;
A
#
# COMPACT_ATOMS: atom_id res chain seq x y z
N MET A 1 -8.15 -8.68 34.79
CA MET A 1 -7.36 -9.03 33.59
C MET A 1 -5.99 -9.59 34.01
N TYR A 2 -5.95 -10.61 34.87
CA TYR A 2 -4.73 -11.33 35.28
C TYR A 2 -5.13 -12.76 35.62
N ASN A 3 -4.30 -13.75 35.29
CA ASN A 3 -4.50 -15.14 35.71
C ASN A 3 -4.10 -15.33 37.19
N ALA A 4 -4.37 -16.51 37.76
CA ALA A 4 -4.09 -16.84 39.16
C ALA A 4 -2.61 -16.69 39.57
N SER A 5 -1.72 -16.54 38.60
CA SER A 5 -0.27 -16.36 38.74
C SER A 5 0.19 -14.90 38.56
N GLY A 6 -0.72 -13.94 38.34
CA GLY A 6 -0.37 -12.53 38.19
C GLY A 6 0.24 -12.16 36.82
N THR A 7 0.10 -13.02 35.80
CA THR A 7 0.47 -12.69 34.42
C THR A 7 -0.76 -12.25 33.62
N LEU A 8 -0.59 -11.29 32.71
CA LEU A 8 -1.63 -10.85 31.78
C LEU A 8 -2.20 -12.07 31.05
N ASP A 9 -3.52 -12.24 31.06
CA ASP A 9 -4.19 -13.35 30.38
C ASP A 9 -4.16 -13.11 28.86
N ARG A 10 -3.04 -13.52 28.25
CA ARG A 10 -2.76 -13.37 26.82
C ARG A 10 -3.85 -13.99 25.95
N ASP A 11 -4.48 -15.06 26.41
CA ASP A 11 -5.57 -15.71 25.70
C ASP A 11 -6.84 -14.85 25.65
N GLN A 12 -7.17 -14.17 26.75
CA GLN A 12 -8.30 -13.24 26.77
C GLN A 12 -8.04 -12.00 25.91
N LEU A 13 -6.84 -11.43 25.97
CA LEU A 13 -6.47 -10.27 25.16
C LEU A 13 -6.42 -10.62 23.67
N ALA A 14 -5.87 -11.78 23.30
CA ALA A 14 -5.88 -12.25 21.92
C ALA A 14 -7.32 -12.41 21.38
N LYS A 15 -8.23 -12.96 22.19
CA LYS A 15 -9.66 -13.06 21.84
C LYS A 15 -10.32 -11.69 21.71
N HIS A 16 -9.98 -10.74 22.58
CA HIS A 16 -10.50 -9.39 22.56
C HIS A 16 -10.10 -8.64 21.28
N TYR A 17 -8.85 -8.78 20.83
CA TYR A 17 -8.31 -8.11 19.64
C TYR A 17 -8.43 -8.93 18.34
N ALA A 18 -8.87 -10.19 18.38
CA ALA A 18 -9.12 -10.97 17.16
C ALA A 18 -10.08 -10.30 16.14
N PRO A 19 -11.16 -9.60 16.54
CA PRO A 19 -11.99 -8.83 15.61
C PRO A 19 -11.23 -7.70 14.91
N LEU A 20 -10.26 -7.07 15.58
CA LEU A 20 -9.40 -6.05 14.99
C LEU A 20 -8.54 -6.64 13.86
N VAL A 21 -7.93 -7.81 14.11
CA VAL A 21 -7.16 -8.54 13.09
C VAL A 21 -8.04 -8.85 11.88
N LYS A 22 -9.23 -9.40 12.09
CA LYS A 22 -10.17 -9.69 10.99
C LYS A 22 -10.51 -8.44 10.19
N ARG A 23 -10.82 -7.32 10.85
CA ARG A 23 -11.13 -6.04 10.19
C ARG A 23 -9.98 -5.57 9.29
N ILE A 24 -8.74 -5.64 9.78
CA ILE A 24 -7.55 -5.26 8.99
C ILE A 24 -7.36 -6.21 7.81
N ALA A 25 -7.52 -7.52 8.01
CA ALA A 25 -7.40 -8.53 6.95
C ALA A 25 -8.41 -8.31 5.83
N TYR A 26 -9.70 -8.12 6.16
CA TYR A 26 -10.74 -7.86 5.15
C TYR A 26 -10.49 -6.56 4.38
N HIS A 27 -9.96 -5.53 5.04
CA HIS A 27 -9.60 -4.28 4.37
C HIS A 27 -8.41 -4.45 3.40
N LEU A 28 -7.44 -5.30 3.73
CA LEU A 28 -6.36 -5.68 2.83
C LEU A 28 -6.85 -6.54 1.66
N MET A 29 -7.73 -7.51 1.92
CA MET A 29 -8.29 -8.42 0.91
C MET A 29 -9.03 -7.68 -0.21
N ALA A 30 -9.65 -6.53 0.08
CA ALA A 30 -10.27 -5.69 -0.95
C ALA A 30 -9.30 -5.23 -2.05
N LYS A 31 -7.98 -5.25 -1.77
CA LYS A 31 -6.91 -4.78 -2.65
C LYS A 31 -6.09 -5.93 -3.23
N LEU A 32 -6.33 -7.17 -2.83
CA LEU A 32 -5.50 -8.33 -3.20
C LEU A 32 -6.13 -9.12 -4.35
N PRO A 33 -5.32 -9.81 -5.18
CA PRO A 33 -5.83 -10.71 -6.19
C PRO A 33 -6.57 -11.90 -5.57
N ALA A 34 -7.50 -12.50 -6.32
CA ALA A 34 -8.32 -13.62 -5.87
C ALA A 34 -7.52 -14.90 -5.54
N SER A 35 -6.23 -14.95 -5.87
CA SER A 35 -5.32 -16.03 -5.49
C SER A 35 -4.97 -16.02 -4.01
N VAL A 36 -5.13 -14.90 -3.30
CA VAL A 36 -4.83 -14.79 -1.88
C VAL A 36 -6.03 -15.25 -1.04
N GLN A 37 -5.79 -16.08 -0.03
CA GLN A 37 -6.84 -16.51 0.90
C GLN A 37 -6.89 -15.59 2.12
N VAL A 38 -8.10 -15.22 2.54
CA VAL A 38 -8.28 -14.33 3.69
C VAL A 38 -7.83 -15.00 4.99
N GLU A 39 -7.97 -16.32 5.08
CA GLU A 39 -7.55 -17.11 6.24
C GLU A 39 -6.04 -16.99 6.48
N ASP A 40 -5.23 -17.01 5.42
CA ASP A 40 -3.77 -16.86 5.51
C ASP A 40 -3.38 -15.47 6.02
N ILE A 41 -4.06 -14.44 5.51
CA ILE A 41 -3.86 -13.06 5.99
C ILE A 41 -4.24 -12.92 7.45
N ILE A 42 -5.37 -13.49 7.86
CA ILE A 42 -5.79 -13.48 9.27
C ILE A 42 -4.73 -14.19 10.13
N GLN A 43 -4.21 -15.35 9.70
CA GLN A 43 -3.18 -16.08 10.46
C GLN A 43 -1.91 -15.23 10.65
N ASN A 44 -1.39 -14.64 9.58
CA ASN A 44 -0.23 -13.75 9.65
C ASN A 44 -0.48 -12.56 10.58
N GLY A 45 -1.67 -11.96 10.52
CA GLY A 45 -2.06 -10.88 11.43
C GLY A 45 -2.19 -11.30 12.89
N MET A 46 -2.64 -12.53 13.15
CA MET A 46 -2.69 -13.08 14.51
C MET A 46 -1.28 -13.29 15.08
N LEU A 47 -0.29 -13.70 14.26
CA LEU A 47 1.11 -13.78 14.67
C LEU A 47 1.64 -12.38 15.04
N GLY A 48 1.35 -11.36 14.24
CA GLY A 48 1.70 -9.98 14.54
C GLY A 48 1.05 -9.45 15.83
N LEU A 49 -0.20 -9.82 16.11
CA LEU A 49 -0.86 -9.49 17.38
C LEU A 49 -0.14 -10.14 18.57
N LEU A 50 0.22 -11.41 18.47
CA LEU A 50 0.91 -12.12 19.55
C LEU A 50 2.30 -11.54 19.82
N ASP A 51 3.04 -11.17 18.78
CA ASP A 51 4.33 -10.49 18.92
C ASP A 51 4.17 -9.10 19.55
N ALA A 52 3.17 -8.31 19.12
CA ALA A 52 2.86 -7.01 19.71
C ALA A 52 2.52 -7.11 21.21
N MET A 53 1.76 -8.13 21.61
CA MET A 53 1.45 -8.39 23.02
C MET A 53 2.68 -8.80 23.84
N GLY A 54 3.68 -9.39 23.20
CA GLY A 54 4.94 -9.78 23.85
C GLY A 54 5.89 -8.60 24.05
N ARG A 55 5.89 -7.64 23.12
CA ARG A 55 6.83 -6.50 23.09
C ARG A 55 6.28 -5.20 23.66
N TYR A 56 4.97 -5.09 23.88
CA TYR A 56 4.39 -3.85 24.39
C TYR A 56 4.78 -3.58 25.84
N GLU A 57 5.39 -2.42 26.08
CA GLU A 57 5.69 -1.89 27.41
C GLU A 57 4.73 -0.72 27.74
N GLU A 58 3.96 -0.85 28.83
CA GLU A 58 3.09 0.22 29.31
C GLU A 58 3.93 1.42 29.77
N GLY A 59 3.79 2.56 29.09
CA GLY A 59 4.50 3.81 29.43
C GLY A 59 4.92 4.68 28.24
N LEU A 60 4.95 4.12 27.03
CA LEU A 60 5.39 4.79 25.79
C LEU A 60 4.35 5.76 25.16
N GLY A 61 3.31 6.16 25.90
CA GLY A 61 2.35 7.18 25.49
C GLY A 61 1.33 6.79 24.42
N ALA A 62 1.52 5.68 23.68
CA ALA A 62 0.56 5.15 22.72
C ALA A 62 -0.38 4.10 23.35
N GLN A 63 -1.67 4.16 23.03
CA GLN A 63 -2.60 3.09 23.41
C GLN A 63 -2.21 1.80 22.70
N PHE A 64 -2.24 0.67 23.42
CA PHE A 64 -1.89 -0.66 22.89
C PHE A 64 -2.53 -0.95 21.53
N GLU A 65 -3.78 -0.54 21.33
CA GLU A 65 -4.49 -0.72 20.05
C GLU A 65 -3.76 -0.06 18.87
N THR A 66 -3.23 1.15 19.04
CA THR A 66 -2.51 1.86 17.96
C THR A 66 -1.22 1.13 17.58
N TYR A 67 -0.48 0.66 18.58
CA TYR A 67 0.74 -0.13 18.38
C TYR A 67 0.43 -1.49 17.72
N ALA A 68 -0.60 -2.18 18.21
CA ALA A 68 -1.02 -3.48 17.69
C ALA A 68 -1.48 -3.40 16.23
N VAL A 69 -2.23 -2.35 15.84
CA VAL A 69 -2.65 -2.14 14.44
C VAL A 69 -1.45 -2.14 13.49
N GLN A 70 -0.35 -1.47 13.85
CA GLN A 70 0.85 -1.40 13.00
C GLN A 70 1.53 -2.77 12.88
N ARG A 71 1.75 -3.47 14.00
CA ARG A 71 2.40 -4.80 14.01
C ARG A 71 1.57 -5.89 13.33
N ILE A 72 0.25 -5.91 13.59
CA ILE A 72 -0.69 -6.81 12.91
C ILE A 72 -0.64 -6.56 11.40
N ARG A 73 -0.75 -5.28 11.01
CA ARG A 73 -0.75 -4.92 9.61
C ARG A 73 0.55 -5.32 8.95
N GLY A 74 1.71 -5.10 9.57
CA GLY A 74 3.03 -5.51 9.07
C GLY A 74 3.17 -7.01 8.87
N ALA A 75 2.81 -7.81 9.88
CA ALA A 75 2.91 -9.27 9.79
C ALA A 75 2.07 -9.88 8.65
N MET A 76 0.85 -9.37 8.42
CA MET A 76 0.00 -9.78 7.27
C MET A 76 0.67 -9.62 5.92
N LEU A 77 1.56 -8.66 5.88
CA LEU A 77 2.06 -7.94 4.74
C LEU A 77 3.45 -8.49 4.40
N ASP A 78 4.22 -8.88 5.41
CA ASP A 78 5.40 -9.76 5.31
C ASP A 78 5.00 -11.18 4.87
N GLY A 79 3.94 -11.73 5.45
CA GLY A 79 3.44 -13.03 5.01
C GLY A 79 2.94 -13.05 3.56
N LEU A 80 2.47 -11.91 3.03
CA LEU A 80 2.22 -11.75 1.60
C LEU A 80 3.52 -11.82 0.80
N ARG A 81 4.57 -11.11 1.23
CA ARG A 81 5.91 -11.08 0.59
C ARG A 81 6.55 -12.46 0.50
N GLU A 82 6.54 -13.22 1.59
CA GLU A 82 7.08 -14.58 1.62
C GLU A 82 6.40 -15.50 0.62
N ASN A 83 5.09 -15.33 0.43
CA ASN A 83 4.29 -16.16 -0.48
C ASN A 83 4.29 -15.66 -1.94
N ASP A 84 5.10 -14.66 -2.29
CA ASP A 84 5.19 -14.03 -3.62
C ASP A 84 3.79 -13.80 -4.24
N TRP A 85 2.92 -13.11 -3.49
CA TRP A 85 1.49 -12.94 -3.84
C TRP A 85 1.24 -12.26 -5.19
N LEU A 86 2.26 -11.59 -5.72
CA LEU A 86 2.19 -10.82 -6.96
C LEU A 86 3.04 -11.48 -8.06
N PRO A 87 2.43 -12.00 -9.14
CA PRO A 87 3.14 -12.70 -10.20
C PRO A 87 4.33 -11.90 -10.78
N ARG A 88 5.44 -12.59 -11.05
CA ARG A 88 6.63 -11.98 -11.65
C ARG A 88 6.36 -11.27 -12.97
N SER A 89 5.47 -11.82 -13.80
CA SER A 89 5.02 -11.20 -15.05
C SER A 89 4.38 -9.83 -14.79
N LEU A 90 3.49 -9.76 -13.80
CA LEU A 90 2.80 -8.52 -13.44
C LEU A 90 3.78 -7.46 -12.91
N ARG A 91 4.76 -7.85 -12.08
CA ARG A 91 5.84 -6.95 -11.64
C ARG A 91 6.67 -6.41 -12.80
N ARG A 92 6.96 -7.27 -13.79
CA ARG A 92 7.72 -6.86 -14.99
C ARG A 92 6.92 -5.89 -15.83
N ASP A 93 5.63 -6.17 -16.01
CA ASP A 93 4.73 -5.36 -16.81
C ASP A 93 4.53 -3.97 -16.18
N MET A 94 4.31 -3.89 -14.88
CA MET A 94 4.22 -2.60 -14.17
C MET A 94 5.52 -1.79 -14.26
N ARG A 95 6.69 -2.40 -14.08
CA ARG A 95 7.97 -1.71 -14.26
C ARG A 95 8.15 -1.17 -15.69
N ARG A 96 7.71 -1.92 -16.70
CA ARG A 96 7.70 -1.43 -18.09
C ARG A 96 6.80 -0.21 -18.25
N ILE A 97 5.60 -0.21 -17.66
CA ILE A 97 4.70 0.95 -17.65
C ILE A 97 5.37 2.15 -16.97
N GLU A 98 5.93 1.98 -15.78
CA GLU A 98 6.60 3.06 -15.03
C GLU A 98 7.77 3.68 -15.81
N THR A 99 8.54 2.84 -16.51
CA THR A 99 9.66 3.26 -17.36
C THR A 99 9.17 4.03 -18.58
N ALA A 100 8.09 3.56 -19.22
CA ALA A 100 7.47 4.23 -20.36
C ALA A 100 6.88 5.59 -19.96
N ILE A 101 6.22 5.68 -18.81
CA ILE A 101 5.73 6.94 -18.24
C ILE A 101 6.88 7.92 -18.07
N HIS A 102 7.94 7.52 -17.37
CA HIS A 102 9.10 8.38 -17.11
C HIS A 102 9.72 8.89 -18.43
N THR A 103 9.93 7.98 -19.38
CA THR A 103 10.56 8.29 -20.66
C THR A 103 9.73 9.27 -21.47
N LEU A 104 8.41 9.04 -21.58
CA LEU A 104 7.52 9.90 -22.35
C LEU A 104 7.25 11.25 -21.65
N GLU A 105 7.15 11.28 -20.33
CA GLU A 105 7.05 12.54 -19.57
C GLU A 105 8.28 13.42 -19.82
N GLN A 106 9.48 12.83 -19.78
CA GLN A 106 10.73 13.55 -20.03
C GLN A 106 10.83 14.07 -21.47
N GLN A 107 10.36 13.30 -22.45
CA GLN A 107 10.40 13.68 -23.87
C GLN A 107 9.36 14.75 -24.22
N ASN A 108 8.14 14.61 -23.69
CA ASN A 108 7.00 15.44 -24.10
C ASN A 108 6.75 16.63 -23.18
N GLY A 109 7.39 16.68 -22.00
CA GLY A 109 7.17 17.72 -21.00
C GLY A 109 5.75 17.75 -20.42
N ARG A 110 4.98 16.67 -20.61
CA ARG A 110 3.60 16.52 -20.13
C ARG A 110 3.30 15.05 -19.83
N GLN A 111 2.21 14.81 -19.10
CA GLN A 111 1.67 13.48 -18.86
C GLN A 111 1.36 12.76 -20.20
N PRO A 112 1.88 11.54 -20.42
CA PRO A 112 1.53 10.76 -21.60
C PRO A 112 0.11 10.20 -21.48
N THR A 113 -0.56 10.11 -22.63
CA THR A 113 -1.88 9.48 -22.77
C THR A 113 -1.78 7.95 -22.77
N GLU A 114 -2.89 7.25 -22.51
CA GLU A 114 -2.92 5.78 -22.59
C GLU A 114 -2.53 5.27 -23.98
N GLY A 115 -2.88 5.99 -25.05
CA GLY A 115 -2.49 5.63 -26.42
C GLY A 115 -0.98 5.73 -26.64
N GLU A 116 -0.37 6.84 -26.21
CA GLU A 116 1.10 7.03 -26.30
C GLU A 116 1.85 5.98 -25.47
N LEU A 117 1.32 5.60 -24.31
CA LEU A 117 1.90 4.55 -23.47
C LEU A 117 1.78 3.17 -24.13
N ALA A 118 0.61 2.85 -24.68
CA ALA A 118 0.39 1.59 -25.40
C ALA A 118 1.32 1.48 -26.61
N ASP A 119 1.42 2.54 -27.41
CA ASP A 119 2.30 2.62 -28.58
C ASP A 119 3.78 2.48 -28.20
N SER A 120 4.22 3.16 -27.14
CA SER A 120 5.60 3.05 -26.62
C SER A 120 5.92 1.64 -26.11
N LEU A 121 4.92 0.92 -25.62
CA LEU A 121 5.08 -0.47 -25.14
C LEU A 121 4.94 -1.51 -26.27
N GLY A 122 4.57 -1.08 -27.48
CA GLY A 122 4.31 -1.96 -28.62
C GLY A 122 3.05 -2.81 -28.44
N LEU A 123 2.05 -2.29 -27.72
CA LEU A 123 0.82 -3.00 -27.37
C LEU A 123 -0.41 -2.30 -27.96
N PRO A 124 -1.44 -3.05 -28.37
CA PRO A 124 -2.77 -2.48 -28.59
C PRO A 124 -3.30 -1.82 -27.31
N LEU A 125 -4.04 -0.72 -27.45
CA LEU A 125 -4.63 -0.01 -26.31
C LEU A 125 -5.47 -0.92 -25.39
N GLY A 126 -6.21 -1.87 -25.96
CA GLY A 126 -7.01 -2.83 -25.18
C GLY A 126 -6.15 -3.75 -24.30
N ASP A 127 -4.98 -4.19 -24.79
CA ASP A 127 -4.07 -5.03 -24.03
C ASP A 127 -3.39 -4.24 -22.91
N TYR A 128 -3.05 -2.97 -23.18
CA TYR A 128 -2.57 -2.05 -22.16
C TYR A 128 -3.60 -1.84 -21.03
N GLN A 129 -4.86 -1.59 -21.39
CA GLN A 129 -5.95 -1.42 -20.43
C GLN A 129 -6.23 -2.69 -19.61
N LYS A 130 -6.08 -3.86 -20.24
CA LYS A 130 -6.17 -5.15 -19.55
C LYS A 130 -5.03 -5.33 -18.55
N MET A 131 -3.81 -4.98 -18.93
CA MET A 131 -2.63 -5.01 -18.05
C MET A 131 -2.82 -4.12 -16.82
N LEU A 132 -3.40 -2.92 -16.97
CA LEU A 132 -3.74 -2.04 -15.85
C LEU A 132 -4.82 -2.63 -14.93
N GLN A 133 -5.78 -3.37 -15.51
CA GLN A 133 -6.83 -4.04 -14.73
C GLN A 133 -6.29 -5.22 -13.93
N GLU A 134 -5.35 -5.98 -14.52
CA GLU A 134 -4.66 -7.10 -13.85
C GLU A 134 -3.72 -6.62 -12.74
N ALA A 135 -3.34 -5.34 -12.74
CA ALA A 135 -2.51 -4.71 -11.71
C ALA A 135 -3.17 -4.51 -10.34
N ARG A 136 -4.39 -5.03 -10.12
CA ARG A 136 -5.01 -5.04 -8.77
C ARG A 136 -4.05 -5.69 -7.78
N GLY A 137 -3.74 -4.97 -6.70
CA GLY A 137 -2.82 -5.43 -5.66
C GLY A 137 -1.34 -5.14 -5.89
N TYR A 138 -0.93 -4.68 -7.09
CA TYR A 138 0.38 -4.06 -7.29
C TYR A 138 0.57 -2.81 -6.39
N GLN A 139 -0.54 -2.21 -6.01
CA GLN A 139 -0.66 -0.96 -5.29
C GLN A 139 -0.33 -1.08 -3.80
N LEU A 140 -0.24 -2.30 -3.28
CA LEU A 140 0.14 -2.57 -1.89
C LEU A 140 1.66 -2.49 -1.66
N VAL A 141 2.43 -2.16 -2.69
CA VAL A 141 3.88 -2.02 -2.61
C VAL A 141 4.27 -0.79 -1.77
N TYR A 142 5.24 -0.97 -0.88
CA TYR A 142 5.52 -0.14 0.28
C TYR A 142 6.42 1.05 -0.04
N PHE A 143 6.47 1.94 0.94
CA PHE A 143 7.55 2.91 1.13
C PHE A 143 8.95 2.24 1.12
N GLU A 144 9.07 1.03 1.66
CA GLU A 144 10.33 0.26 1.75
C GLU A 144 10.90 -0.18 0.40
N ASP A 145 10.06 -0.32 -0.64
CA ASP A 145 10.54 -0.61 -2.00
C ASP A 145 11.28 0.59 -2.65
N PHE A 146 11.24 1.76 -1.99
CA PHE A 146 11.93 2.99 -2.42
C PHE A 146 13.13 3.35 -1.52
N THR A 147 13.43 2.55 -0.49
CA THR A 147 14.60 2.74 0.37
C THR A 147 15.59 1.61 0.12
N ASP A 148 16.68 1.90 -0.61
CA ASP A 148 17.86 1.03 -0.74
C ASP A 148 18.61 1.00 0.61
N GLY A 149 18.09 0.30 1.61
CA GLY A 149 18.72 0.23 2.93
C GLY A 149 18.18 -0.88 3.82
N ASP A 150 19.03 -1.91 3.99
CA ASP A 150 19.05 -3.03 4.95
C ASP A 150 17.75 -3.51 5.63
N ASP A 151 17.64 -4.85 5.62
CA ASP A 151 16.67 -5.80 6.17
C ASP A 151 16.14 -5.61 7.62
N ASP A 152 16.36 -4.48 8.29
CA ASP A 152 15.92 -4.27 9.68
C ASP A 152 14.60 -3.48 9.75
N ASP A 153 13.52 -4.23 10.01
CA ASP A 153 12.21 -3.88 10.56
C ASP A 153 11.91 -2.36 10.64
N TYR A 154 11.49 -1.77 9.51
CA TYR A 154 11.03 -0.39 9.37
C TYR A 154 9.91 -0.02 10.38
N LEU A 155 9.13 -1.03 10.81
CA LEU A 155 8.11 -0.86 11.85
C LEU A 155 8.71 -0.65 13.25
N ASP A 156 9.88 -1.22 13.57
CA ASP A 156 10.56 -0.97 14.85
C ASP A 156 11.17 0.45 14.89
N ARG A 157 11.62 1.00 13.76
CA ARG A 157 12.14 2.39 13.69
C ARG A 157 11.07 3.47 13.79
N HIS A 158 9.81 3.16 13.50
CA HIS A 158 8.73 4.16 13.40
C HIS A 158 7.54 3.92 14.35
N SER A 159 7.57 2.85 15.14
CA SER A 159 6.59 2.57 16.20
C SER A 159 6.93 3.26 17.53
N VAL A 160 8.17 3.75 17.69
CA VAL A 160 8.55 4.65 18.78
C VAL A 160 8.11 6.04 18.38
N GLY A 161 7.35 6.73 19.25
CA GLY A 161 6.79 8.04 18.98
C GLY A 161 7.79 8.99 18.30
N THR A 162 7.26 9.87 17.44
CA THR A 162 7.95 10.88 16.60
C THR A 162 9.02 11.77 17.26
N ALA A 163 9.36 11.52 18.52
CA ALA A 163 10.39 12.19 19.30
C ALA A 163 11.83 11.75 18.95
N ASP A 164 12.07 10.50 18.52
CA ASP A 164 13.44 9.95 18.37
C ASP A 164 13.89 9.61 16.93
N LEU A 165 13.16 10.07 15.90
CA LEU A 165 13.67 9.96 14.52
C LEU A 165 14.90 10.85 14.33
N ASP A 166 15.97 10.30 13.74
CA ASP A 166 17.17 11.04 13.32
C ASP A 166 16.74 12.29 12.52
N PRO A 167 17.27 13.50 12.81
CA PRO A 167 17.05 14.69 12.00
C PRO A 167 17.15 14.46 10.48
N LEU A 168 18.03 13.56 10.03
CA LEU A 168 18.15 13.17 8.62
C LEU A 168 16.92 12.40 8.13
N GLU A 169 16.44 11.41 8.87
CA GLU A 169 15.22 10.65 8.53
C GLU A 169 13.99 11.56 8.48
N ARG A 170 13.88 12.51 9.41
CA ARG A 170 12.80 13.52 9.41
C ARG A 170 12.83 14.42 8.18
N LEU A 171 14.02 14.74 7.67
CA LEU A 171 14.18 15.54 6.46
C LEU A 171 13.82 14.73 5.21
N LEU A 172 14.23 13.45 5.15
CA LEU A 172 13.89 12.54 4.07
C LEU A 172 12.38 12.30 3.97
N ASP A 173 11.71 12.04 5.10
CA ASP A 173 10.24 11.88 5.15
C ASP A 173 9.50 13.14 4.70
N LYS A 174 9.97 14.34 5.10
CA LYS A 174 9.40 15.61 4.63
C LYS A 174 9.59 15.81 3.12
N ASN A 175 10.79 15.59 2.60
CA ASN A 175 11.07 15.71 1.17
C ASN A 175 10.21 14.74 0.36
N MET A 176 10.04 13.52 0.84
CA MET A 176 9.21 12.51 0.21
C MET A 176 7.73 12.92 0.18
N ARG A 177 7.19 13.41 1.30
CA ARG A 177 5.82 13.94 1.36
C ARG A 177 5.63 15.09 0.38
N ASP A 178 6.57 16.02 0.30
CA ASP A 178 6.50 17.14 -0.64
C ASP A 178 6.51 16.66 -2.10
N VAL A 179 7.32 15.63 -2.43
CA VAL A 179 7.33 15.01 -3.75
C VAL A 179 6.00 14.33 -4.04
N LEU A 180 5.44 13.56 -3.10
CA LEU A 180 4.16 12.90 -3.25
C LEU A 180 3.02 13.90 -3.48
N VAL A 181 2.93 14.95 -2.65
CA VAL A 181 1.89 15.99 -2.77
C VAL A 181 1.96 16.69 -4.12
N ARG A 182 3.16 17.06 -4.58
CA ARG A 182 3.36 17.64 -5.91
C ARG A 182 2.96 16.66 -7.02
N SER A 183 3.34 15.40 -6.87
CA SER A 183 3.06 14.35 -7.86
C SER A 183 1.56 14.07 -7.98
N ILE A 184 0.81 14.06 -6.87
CA ILE A 184 -0.66 13.98 -6.86
C ILE A 184 -1.26 15.22 -7.52
N GLY A 185 -0.66 16.40 -7.30
CA GLY A 185 -1.07 17.66 -7.90
C GLY A 185 -1.06 17.64 -9.43
N ASP A 186 -0.07 16.99 -10.03
CA ASP A 186 0.15 16.91 -11.48
C ASP A 186 -0.52 15.70 -12.15
N LEU A 187 -1.27 14.89 -11.40
CA LEU A 187 -2.04 13.79 -11.98
C LEU A 187 -3.14 14.36 -12.90
N PRO A 188 -3.47 13.66 -14.00
CA PRO A 188 -4.65 13.98 -14.79
C PRO A 188 -5.91 14.05 -13.91
N GLU A 189 -6.79 15.03 -14.15
CA GLU A 189 -7.96 15.29 -13.30
C GLU A 189 -8.79 14.05 -12.98
N ARG A 190 -9.04 13.17 -13.96
CA ARG A 190 -9.80 11.93 -13.74
C ARG A 190 -9.10 10.97 -12.78
N GLU A 191 -7.79 10.83 -12.89
CA GLU A 191 -6.98 9.99 -12.00
C GLU A 191 -6.95 10.59 -10.59
N LYS A 192 -6.79 11.91 -10.49
CA LYS A 192 -6.81 12.66 -9.23
C LYS A 192 -8.15 12.55 -8.51
N THR A 193 -9.28 12.68 -9.22
CA THR A 193 -10.62 12.47 -8.65
C THR A 193 -10.78 11.04 -8.12
N VAL A 194 -10.34 10.02 -8.87
CA VAL A 194 -10.39 8.64 -8.40
C VAL A 194 -9.59 8.45 -7.12
N MET A 195 -8.39 9.04 -7.03
CA MET A 195 -7.57 9.00 -5.82
C MET A 195 -8.26 9.68 -4.63
N GLY A 196 -8.85 10.87 -4.83
CA GLY A 196 -9.58 11.57 -3.77
C GLY A 196 -10.77 10.77 -3.25
N LEU A 197 -11.63 10.29 -4.16
CA LEU A 197 -12.79 9.48 -3.77
C LEU A 197 -12.40 8.17 -3.06
N TYR A 198 -11.25 7.59 -3.42
CA TYR A 198 -10.79 6.33 -2.84
C TYR A 198 -10.11 6.50 -1.47
N TYR A 199 -9.29 7.54 -1.29
CA TYR A 199 -8.46 7.72 -0.09
C TYR A 199 -8.96 8.77 0.90
N GLU A 200 -9.78 9.72 0.46
CA GLU A 200 -10.34 10.78 1.31
C GLU A 200 -11.79 10.46 1.71
N GLU A 201 -12.58 9.94 0.78
CA GLU A 201 -13.99 9.61 0.98
C GLU A 201 -14.24 8.13 1.30
N ASP A 202 -13.17 7.31 1.39
CA ASP A 202 -13.20 5.87 1.67
C ASP A 202 -14.18 5.06 0.77
N LEU A 203 -14.42 5.51 -0.47
CA LEU A 203 -15.34 4.85 -1.39
C LEU A 203 -14.68 3.65 -2.07
N ASN A 204 -15.47 2.60 -2.31
CA ASN A 204 -15.01 1.46 -3.09
C ASN A 204 -15.06 1.73 -4.61
N LEU A 205 -14.33 0.93 -5.39
CA LEU A 205 -14.23 1.12 -6.85
C LEU A 205 -15.58 1.09 -7.58
N ARG A 206 -16.58 0.38 -7.02
CA ARG A 206 -17.93 0.30 -7.59
C ARG A 206 -18.69 1.61 -7.36
N GLU A 207 -18.67 2.13 -6.14
CA GLU A 207 -19.27 3.42 -5.77
C GLU A 207 -18.64 4.57 -6.56
N ILE A 208 -17.31 4.55 -6.70
CA ILE A 208 -16.60 5.53 -7.54
C ILE A 208 -17.04 5.42 -9.00
N GLY A 209 -17.28 4.22 -9.51
CA GLY A 209 -17.78 3.99 -10.86
C GLY A 209 -19.17 4.59 -11.07
N GLU A 210 -20.05 4.41 -10.09
CA GLU A 210 -21.40 5.00 -10.09
C GLU A 210 -21.35 6.54 -10.09
N ILE A 211 -20.48 7.15 -9.29
CA ILE A 211 -20.29 8.61 -9.23
C ILE A 211 -19.74 9.16 -10.55
N LEU A 212 -18.72 8.49 -11.11
CA LEU A 212 -18.03 8.94 -12.32
C LEU A 212 -18.73 8.53 -13.63
N GLY A 213 -19.82 7.76 -13.55
CA GLY A 213 -20.55 7.25 -14.70
C GLY A 213 -19.74 6.28 -15.56
N VAL A 214 -18.84 5.50 -14.95
CA VAL A 214 -17.96 4.53 -15.63
C VAL A 214 -18.01 3.16 -14.94
N SER A 215 -17.54 2.12 -15.63
CA SER A 215 -17.48 0.78 -15.03
C SER A 215 -16.43 0.70 -13.91
N GLU A 216 -16.62 -0.22 -12.95
CA GLU A 216 -15.63 -0.53 -11.90
C GLU A 216 -14.25 -0.87 -12.50
N SER A 217 -14.24 -1.59 -13.63
CA SER A 217 -13.02 -1.91 -14.38
C SER A 217 -12.28 -0.64 -14.83
N ARG A 218 -13.02 0.37 -15.32
CA ARG A 218 -12.41 1.65 -15.73
C ARG A 218 -11.84 2.43 -14.55
N VAL A 219 -12.53 2.42 -13.40
CA VAL A 219 -12.01 3.04 -12.17
C VAL A 219 -10.72 2.35 -11.73
N CYS A 220 -10.70 1.02 -11.76
CA CYS A 220 -9.51 0.24 -11.44
C CYS A 220 -8.33 0.60 -12.36
N GLN A 221 -8.55 0.74 -13.66
CA GLN A 221 -7.52 1.15 -14.61
C GLN A 221 -6.97 2.54 -14.29
N LEU A 222 -7.84 3.52 -14.05
CA LEU A 222 -7.45 4.88 -13.68
C LEU A 222 -6.65 4.92 -12.38
N HIS A 223 -7.05 4.12 -11.39
CA HIS A 223 -6.35 4.00 -10.12
C HIS A 223 -4.97 3.33 -10.27
N SER A 224 -4.86 2.24 -11.02
CA SER A 224 -3.59 1.60 -11.38
C SER A 224 -2.65 2.54 -12.14
N GLN A 225 -3.19 3.29 -13.10
CA GLN A 225 -2.46 4.29 -13.87
C GLN A 225 -1.91 5.40 -12.97
N ALA A 226 -2.75 5.94 -12.08
CA ALA A 226 -2.36 6.98 -11.13
C ALA A 226 -1.18 6.50 -10.28
N ILE A 227 -1.26 5.28 -9.75
CA ILE A 227 -0.21 4.71 -8.91
C ILE A 227 1.08 4.50 -9.70
N ALA A 228 1.02 3.99 -10.93
CA ALA A 228 2.22 3.85 -11.77
C ALA A 228 2.89 5.22 -12.04
N ARG A 229 2.12 6.29 -12.25
CA ARG A 229 2.66 7.65 -12.42
C ARG A 229 3.32 8.18 -11.13
N LEU A 230 2.66 8.00 -9.99
CA LEU A 230 3.21 8.42 -8.70
C LEU A 230 4.52 7.69 -8.39
N ARG A 231 4.56 6.37 -8.61
CA ARG A 231 5.75 5.55 -8.40
C ARG A 231 6.90 5.95 -9.31
N SER A 232 6.61 6.16 -10.60
CA SER A 232 7.60 6.63 -11.59
C SER A 232 8.31 7.93 -11.15
N ARG A 233 7.56 8.86 -10.55
CA ARG A 233 8.08 10.16 -10.08
C ARG A 233 8.82 10.08 -8.76
N ILE A 234 8.37 9.21 -7.85
CA ILE A 234 9.05 8.97 -6.58
C ILE A 234 10.39 8.27 -6.84
N ALA A 235 10.40 7.22 -7.67
CA ALA A 235 11.61 6.50 -8.06
C ALA A 235 12.63 7.36 -8.82
N ALA A 236 12.18 8.35 -9.59
CA ALA A 236 13.08 9.24 -10.33
C ALA A 236 13.75 10.32 -9.45
N ARG A 237 13.32 10.48 -8.19
CA ARG A 237 13.80 11.52 -7.26
C ARG A 237 14.40 11.01 -5.96
N GLY A 238 14.30 9.70 -5.69
CA GLY A 238 15.11 9.00 -4.69
C GLY A 238 16.44 8.61 -5.31
#